data_AF-A0A2V5PB64-F1
#
_entry.id   AF-A0A2V5PB64-F1
#
_cell.length_a   1.000
_cell.length_b   1.000
_cell.length_c   1.000
_cell.angle_alpha   90.00
_cell.angle_beta   90.00
_cell.angle_gamma   90.00
#
_symmetry.space_group_name_H-M   'P 1'
#
loop_
_entity.id
_entity.type
_entity.pdbx_description
1 polymer ?
#
loop_
_entity_poly.entity_id
_entity_poly.type
_entity_poly.pdbx_seq_one_letter_code
_entity_poly.pdbx_strand_id
1 'polypeptide(L)'
;GAGPSNATYAYALLPNQTAAQVASFAANPTVVVLENSTRAQGVTETTRGITAVNFWKDGTNRLGDITVDRKASVILRNDGSFLELGLADPTQTNDSVINLEINFPASTALSLDARVNLVQLSPTIQLAVNVKGAGGQTVHARFFVGPVQTLTLSPVADAYV
;
A
#
# COMPACT_ATOMS: atom_id res chain seq x y z
N GLY A 1 -19.46 -7.14 26.36
CA GLY A 1 -19.90 -7.30 27.76
C GLY A 1 -19.93 -5.94 28.44
N ALA A 2 -20.31 -5.86 29.71
CA ALA A 2 -20.26 -4.61 30.46
C ALA A 2 -18.82 -4.20 30.79
N GLY A 3 -18.48 -2.92 30.62
CA GLY A 3 -17.16 -2.35 30.91
C GLY A 3 -15.99 -2.91 30.08
N PRO A 4 -16.10 -3.07 28.75
CA PRO A 4 -14.98 -3.57 27.97
C PRO A 4 -13.87 -2.52 27.87
N SER A 5 -12.62 -2.95 27.98
CA SER A 5 -11.44 -2.13 27.68
C SER A 5 -10.73 -2.72 26.46
N ASN A 6 -10.51 -1.92 25.43
CA ASN A 6 -9.87 -2.33 24.17
C ASN A 6 -10.47 -3.60 23.53
N ALA A 7 -11.79 -3.81 23.63
CA ALA A 7 -12.44 -4.92 22.96
C ALA A 7 -12.35 -4.76 21.43
N THR A 8 -12.19 -5.89 20.73
CA THR A 8 -12.03 -5.94 19.28
C THR A 8 -13.06 -6.87 18.66
N TYR A 9 -13.30 -6.69 17.36
CA TYR A 9 -14.09 -7.59 16.54
C TYR A 9 -13.45 -7.70 15.16
N ALA A 10 -13.67 -8.82 14.48
CA ALA A 10 -13.31 -9.03 13.08
C ALA A 10 -14.33 -9.98 12.44
N TYR A 11 -14.82 -9.62 11.28
CA TYR A 11 -15.71 -10.45 10.46
C TYR A 11 -15.51 -10.10 8.99
N ALA A 12 -15.89 -11.02 8.11
CA ALA A 12 -15.92 -10.79 6.67
C ALA A 12 -17.37 -10.90 6.18
N LEU A 13 -17.80 -9.93 5.37
CA LEU A 13 -19.05 -10.02 4.64
C LEU A 13 -18.77 -10.69 3.29
N LEU A 14 -19.53 -11.75 2.98
CA LEU A 14 -19.41 -12.51 1.74
C LEU A 14 -20.76 -12.47 0.99
N PRO A 15 -21.08 -11.34 0.31
CA PRO A 15 -22.36 -11.20 -0.37
C PRO A 15 -22.55 -12.25 -1.47
N ASN A 16 -23.79 -12.69 -1.66
CA ASN A 16 -24.21 -13.59 -2.74
C ASN A 16 -23.48 -14.95 -2.76
N GLN A 17 -22.92 -15.40 -1.64
CA GLN A 17 -22.32 -16.72 -1.50
C GLN A 17 -23.32 -17.73 -0.92
N THR A 18 -23.31 -18.94 -1.45
CA THR A 18 -24.02 -20.10 -0.87
C THR A 18 -23.36 -20.56 0.43
N ALA A 19 -24.08 -21.35 1.24
CA ALA A 19 -23.53 -21.92 2.47
C ALA A 19 -22.24 -22.74 2.23
N ALA A 20 -22.18 -23.50 1.12
CA ALA A 20 -20.99 -24.27 0.75
C ALA A 20 -19.80 -23.37 0.39
N GLN A 21 -20.05 -22.26 -0.32
CA GLN A 21 -18.99 -21.29 -0.64
C GLN A 21 -18.48 -20.55 0.60
N VAL A 22 -19.37 -20.19 1.53
CA VAL A 22 -18.98 -19.60 2.82
C VAL A 22 -18.14 -20.59 3.63
N ALA A 23 -18.54 -21.86 3.70
CA ALA A 23 -17.77 -22.91 4.38
C ALA A 23 -16.37 -23.11 3.74
N SER A 24 -16.29 -23.08 2.42
CA SER A 24 -15.02 -23.15 1.68
C SER A 24 -14.11 -21.96 2.00
N PHE A 25 -14.65 -20.73 1.99
CA PHE A 25 -13.91 -19.53 2.37
C PHE A 25 -13.45 -19.60 3.83
N ALA A 26 -14.30 -20.04 4.75
CA ALA A 26 -13.93 -20.16 6.17
C ALA A 26 -12.82 -21.20 6.40
N ALA A 27 -12.78 -22.28 5.60
CA ALA A 27 -11.72 -23.28 5.66
C ALA A 27 -10.38 -22.77 5.09
N ASN A 28 -10.43 -21.87 4.09
CA ASN A 28 -9.23 -21.32 3.44
C ASN A 28 -9.42 -19.82 3.13
N PRO A 29 -9.37 -18.94 4.14
CA PRO A 29 -9.65 -17.53 3.94
C PRO A 29 -8.53 -16.86 3.13
N THR A 30 -8.91 -16.09 2.12
CA THR A 30 -7.95 -15.30 1.34
C THR A 30 -7.72 -13.92 1.95
N VAL A 31 -8.57 -13.50 2.88
CA VAL A 31 -8.43 -12.26 3.65
C VAL A 31 -7.94 -12.60 5.05
N VAL A 32 -6.78 -12.08 5.44
CA VAL A 32 -6.13 -12.34 6.73
C VAL A 32 -5.94 -11.03 7.48
N VAL A 33 -6.33 -11.00 8.76
CA VAL A 33 -6.06 -9.85 9.66
C VAL A 33 -4.59 -9.89 10.06
N LEU A 34 -3.83 -8.86 9.69
CA LEU A 34 -2.43 -8.68 10.09
C LEU A 34 -2.34 -8.09 11.49
N GLU A 35 -3.16 -7.10 11.80
CA GLU A 35 -3.28 -6.50 13.12
C GLU A 35 -4.68 -5.93 13.31
N ASN A 36 -5.19 -6.00 14.53
CA ASN A 36 -6.39 -5.31 14.95
C ASN A 36 -6.20 -4.74 16.36
N SER A 37 -5.53 -3.59 16.45
CA SER A 37 -5.14 -2.95 17.71
C SER A 37 -5.44 -1.45 17.70
N THR A 38 -5.16 -0.77 18.81
CA THR A 38 -5.24 0.70 18.91
C THR A 38 -4.07 1.42 18.25
N ARG A 39 -3.07 0.69 17.74
CA ARG A 39 -1.91 1.21 17.00
C ARG A 39 -2.15 1.16 15.50
N ALA A 40 -2.58 0.02 15.00
CA ALA A 40 -2.91 -0.18 13.59
C ALA A 40 -4.02 -1.22 13.41
N GLN A 41 -4.73 -1.11 12.31
CA GLN A 41 -5.64 -2.14 11.81
C GLN A 41 -5.28 -2.43 10.37
N GLY A 42 -4.90 -3.68 10.07
CA GLY A 42 -4.47 -4.06 8.74
C GLY A 42 -4.93 -5.44 8.34
N VAL A 43 -5.23 -5.59 7.06
CA VAL A 43 -5.63 -6.84 6.43
C VAL A 43 -4.83 -7.06 5.15
N THR A 44 -4.64 -8.31 4.78
CA THR A 44 -4.13 -8.68 3.46
C THR A 44 -5.13 -9.57 2.73
N GLU A 45 -5.31 -9.33 1.44
CA GLU A 45 -5.98 -10.24 0.51
C GLU A 45 -4.88 -10.92 -0.33
N THR A 46 -4.67 -12.21 -0.07
CA THR A 46 -3.48 -12.93 -0.53
C THR A 46 -3.53 -13.28 -2.01
N THR A 47 -4.72 -13.44 -2.59
CA THR A 47 -4.85 -13.84 -4.01
C THR A 47 -4.55 -12.71 -4.98
N ARG A 48 -4.75 -11.46 -4.55
CA ARG A 48 -4.52 -10.24 -5.35
C ARG A 48 -3.29 -9.46 -4.89
N GLY A 49 -2.58 -9.95 -3.87
CA GLY A 49 -1.40 -9.30 -3.29
C GLY A 49 -1.73 -7.92 -2.70
N ILE A 50 -2.92 -7.75 -2.13
CA ILE A 50 -3.36 -6.47 -1.57
C ILE A 50 -3.08 -6.47 -0.06
N THR A 51 -2.49 -5.39 0.44
CA THR A 51 -2.37 -5.10 1.87
C THR A 51 -2.96 -3.72 2.15
N ALA A 52 -3.89 -3.61 3.08
CA ALA A 52 -4.51 -2.35 3.47
C ALA A 52 -4.34 -2.14 4.96
N VAL A 53 -3.88 -0.96 5.38
CA VAL A 53 -3.57 -0.63 6.77
C VAL A 53 -4.04 0.78 7.11
N ASN A 54 -4.75 0.90 8.23
CA ASN A 54 -4.98 2.16 8.93
C ASN A 54 -4.01 2.24 10.12
N PHE A 55 -3.20 3.30 10.16
CA PHE A 55 -2.30 3.63 11.26
C PHE A 55 -2.90 4.73 12.13
N TRP A 56 -3.03 4.48 13.43
CA TRP A 56 -3.78 5.34 14.36
C TRP A 56 -2.92 6.29 15.18
N LYS A 57 -1.59 6.16 15.09
CA LYS A 57 -0.63 6.92 15.90
C LYS A 57 0.35 7.67 15.01
N ASP A 58 0.77 8.83 15.47
CA ASP A 58 1.94 9.51 14.93
C ASP A 58 3.21 8.87 15.51
N GLY A 59 4.34 9.04 14.82
CA GLY A 59 5.57 8.31 15.08
C GLY A 59 5.74 7.11 14.14
N THR A 60 6.88 6.42 14.22
CA THR A 60 7.19 5.30 13.34
C THR A 60 6.30 4.09 13.65
N ASN A 61 5.47 3.72 12.69
CA ASN A 61 4.58 2.56 12.76
C ASN A 61 4.83 1.65 11.57
N ARG A 62 5.03 0.36 11.85
CA ARG A 62 5.19 -0.68 10.83
C ARG A 62 4.11 -1.75 10.97
N LEU A 63 3.56 -2.19 9.83
CA LEU A 63 2.76 -3.39 9.70
C LEU A 63 2.97 -4.01 8.31
N GLY A 64 3.37 -5.29 8.27
CA GLY A 64 3.81 -5.94 7.04
C GLY A 64 5.02 -5.22 6.43
N ASP A 65 4.93 -4.93 5.12
CA ASP A 65 5.96 -4.20 4.39
C ASP A 65 5.77 -2.68 4.42
N ILE A 66 4.76 -2.17 5.12
CA ILE A 66 4.43 -0.75 5.14
C ILE A 66 4.94 -0.14 6.46
N THR A 67 5.73 0.92 6.35
CA THR A 67 6.14 1.76 7.48
C THR A 67 5.76 3.21 7.21
N VAL A 68 5.07 3.86 8.15
CA VAL A 68 4.75 5.30 8.10
C VAL A 68 5.13 5.99 9.40
N ASP A 69 5.37 7.30 9.36
CA ASP A 69 5.73 8.09 10.54
C ASP A 69 4.57 8.93 11.13
N ARG A 70 3.38 8.83 10.53
CA ARG A 70 2.17 9.58 10.89
C ARG A 70 0.94 8.71 10.76
N LYS A 71 -0.18 9.18 11.30
CA LYS A 71 -1.50 8.61 11.00
C LYS A 71 -1.74 8.60 9.49
N ALA A 72 -2.17 7.46 8.96
CA ALA A 72 -2.38 7.29 7.53
C ALA A 72 -3.35 6.14 7.25
N SER A 73 -4.05 6.22 6.13
CA SER A 73 -4.70 5.07 5.48
C SER A 73 -3.87 4.71 4.26
N VAL A 74 -3.37 3.47 4.21
CA VAL A 74 -2.49 2.98 3.15
C VAL A 74 -3.08 1.72 2.53
N ILE A 75 -3.09 1.65 1.21
CA ILE A 75 -3.35 0.43 0.46
C ILE A 75 -2.18 0.18 -0.50
N LEU A 76 -1.70 -1.06 -0.51
CA LEU A 76 -0.63 -1.53 -1.35
C LEU A 76 -1.15 -2.71 -2.16
N ARG A 77 -0.84 -2.77 -3.44
CA ARG A 77 -1.07 -3.95 -4.28
C ARG A 77 0.22 -4.33 -4.98
N ASN A 78 0.64 -5.57 -4.81
CA ASN A 78 1.79 -6.14 -5.50
C ASN A 78 1.35 -7.36 -6.31
N ASP A 79 1.40 -7.27 -7.63
CA ASP A 79 1.06 -8.37 -8.54
C ASP A 79 2.28 -9.19 -9.00
N GLY A 80 3.46 -8.90 -8.44
CA GLY A 80 4.75 -9.52 -8.79
C GLY A 80 5.52 -8.80 -9.89
N SER A 81 4.87 -7.94 -10.68
CA SER A 81 5.51 -7.10 -11.70
C SER A 81 5.41 -5.61 -11.37
N PHE A 82 4.29 -5.21 -10.80
CA PHE A 82 3.98 -3.85 -10.41
C PHE A 82 3.62 -3.77 -8.94
N LEU A 83 4.03 -2.67 -8.35
CA LEU A 83 3.66 -2.28 -7.00
C LEU A 83 2.89 -0.96 -7.08
N GLU A 84 1.63 -1.00 -6.65
CA GLU A 84 0.70 0.14 -6.67
C GLU A 84 0.40 0.57 -5.23
N LEU A 85 0.49 1.87 -4.98
CA LEU A 85 0.24 2.49 -3.69
C LEU A 85 -0.94 3.45 -3.78
N GLY A 86 -1.80 3.41 -2.76
CA GLY A 86 -2.67 4.51 -2.38
C GLY A 86 -2.39 4.94 -0.95
N LEU A 87 -2.20 6.23 -0.70
CA LEU A 87 -2.01 6.78 0.64
C LEU A 87 -2.90 8.02 0.85
N ALA A 88 -3.56 8.10 2.00
CA ALA A 88 -4.30 9.28 2.42
C ALA A 88 -3.97 9.66 3.87
N ASP A 89 -4.14 10.94 4.21
CA ASP A 89 -4.30 11.41 5.58
C ASP A 89 -5.80 11.56 5.87
N PRO A 90 -6.44 10.59 6.57
CA PRO A 90 -7.86 10.68 6.89
C PRO A 90 -8.17 11.76 7.93
N THR A 91 -7.17 12.25 8.67
CA THR A 91 -7.38 13.28 9.69
C THR A 91 -7.69 14.64 9.07
N GLN A 92 -7.21 14.88 7.84
CA GLN A 92 -7.31 16.14 7.10
C GLN A 92 -6.70 17.35 7.82
N THR A 93 -5.91 17.10 8.86
CA THR A 93 -5.32 18.13 9.72
C THR A 93 -3.80 18.11 9.70
N ASN A 94 -3.18 17.10 9.07
CA ASN A 94 -1.75 17.09 8.87
C ASN A 94 -1.36 18.17 7.84
N ASP A 95 -0.61 19.17 8.31
CA ASP A 95 -0.12 20.28 7.51
C ASP A 95 1.32 20.07 7.01
N SER A 96 1.79 18.83 7.08
CA SER A 96 3.16 18.40 6.79
C SER A 96 3.20 17.24 5.79
N VAL A 97 4.31 16.51 5.80
CA VAL A 97 4.55 15.30 5.01
C VAL A 97 4.29 14.05 5.83
N ILE A 98 3.92 12.97 5.14
CA ILE A 98 3.98 11.60 5.67
C ILE A 98 5.15 10.91 4.98
N ASN A 99 6.11 10.43 5.76
CA ASN A 99 7.19 9.61 5.26
C ASN A 99 6.72 8.16 5.25
N LEU A 100 6.79 7.53 4.08
CA LEU A 100 6.40 6.16 3.82
C LEU A 100 7.62 5.37 3.36
N GLU A 101 7.83 4.21 3.96
CA GLU A 101 8.73 3.18 3.45
C GLU A 101 7.93 1.92 3.12
N ILE A 102 8.22 1.36 1.95
CA ILE A 102 7.71 0.06 1.51
C ILE A 102 8.92 -0.87 1.42
N ASN A 103 8.91 -1.97 2.19
CA ASN A 103 9.98 -2.95 2.27
C ASN A 103 10.04 -3.87 1.02
N PHE A 104 10.10 -3.23 -0.14
CA PHE A 104 10.26 -3.83 -1.46
C PHE A 104 11.19 -2.95 -2.28
N PRO A 105 12.12 -3.53 -3.06
CA PRO A 105 12.84 -2.77 -4.06
C PRO A 105 11.96 -2.52 -5.28
N ALA A 106 12.18 -1.40 -5.95
CA ALA A 106 11.66 -1.11 -7.28
C ALA A 106 12.80 -0.81 -8.25
N SER A 107 12.58 -1.19 -9.50
CA SER A 107 13.47 -0.86 -10.62
C SER A 107 13.26 0.57 -11.11
N THR A 108 12.01 1.03 -11.18
CA THR A 108 11.66 2.40 -11.57
C THR A 108 10.29 2.81 -11.07
N ALA A 109 10.05 4.11 -10.93
CA ALA A 109 8.72 4.68 -10.76
C ALA A 109 8.07 4.89 -12.14
N LEU A 110 6.84 4.40 -12.30
CA LEU A 110 6.06 4.53 -13.52
C LEU A 110 5.14 5.76 -13.49
N SER A 111 4.55 6.04 -12.34
CA SER A 111 3.69 7.20 -12.13
C SER A 111 3.70 7.62 -10.68
N LEU A 112 3.76 8.93 -10.43
CA LEU A 112 3.68 9.54 -9.11
C LEU A 112 2.72 10.71 -9.20
N ASP A 113 1.74 10.78 -8.29
CA ASP A 113 0.93 11.99 -8.15
C ASP A 113 1.81 13.18 -7.70
N ALA A 114 1.40 14.40 -8.05
CA ALA A 114 2.21 15.61 -7.83
C ALA A 114 2.60 15.88 -6.36
N ARG A 115 1.90 15.27 -5.40
CA ARG A 115 2.16 15.38 -3.96
C ARG A 115 3.17 14.34 -3.45
N VAL A 116 3.58 13.39 -4.28
CA VAL A 116 4.50 12.30 -3.93
C VAL A 116 5.90 12.67 -4.38
N ASN A 117 6.80 12.82 -3.42
CA ASN A 117 8.23 12.96 -3.68
C ASN A 117 8.92 11.60 -3.48
N LEU A 118 9.59 11.11 -4.53
CA LEU A 118 10.36 9.87 -4.48
C LEU A 118 11.73 10.13 -3.85
N VAL A 119 12.02 9.46 -2.74
CA VAL A 119 13.31 9.57 -2.04
C VAL A 119 14.25 8.43 -2.45
N GLN A 120 13.74 7.21 -2.53
CA GLN A 120 14.53 6.02 -2.82
C GLN A 120 13.68 4.94 -3.50
N LEU A 121 14.29 4.13 -4.37
CA LEU A 121 13.66 2.93 -4.97
C LEU A 121 14.21 1.61 -4.43
N SER A 122 15.47 1.57 -3.98
CA SER A 122 16.16 0.36 -3.55
C SER A 122 17.17 0.69 -2.43
N PRO A 123 17.37 -0.17 -1.41
CA PRO A 123 16.81 -1.53 -1.24
C PRO A 123 15.33 -1.57 -0.86
N THR A 124 14.78 -0.42 -0.43
CA THR A 124 13.35 -0.23 -0.14
C THR A 124 12.86 1.04 -0.83
N ILE A 125 11.59 1.08 -1.19
CA ILE A 125 10.96 2.28 -1.74
C ILE A 125 10.69 3.24 -0.58
N GLN A 126 11.16 4.48 -0.69
CA GLN A 126 10.91 5.54 0.29
C GLN A 126 10.30 6.75 -0.40
N LEU A 127 9.20 7.27 0.16
CA LEU A 127 8.44 8.39 -0.37
C LEU A 127 8.19 9.41 0.74
N ALA A 128 8.19 10.69 0.37
CA ALA A 128 7.66 11.78 1.20
C ALA A 128 6.39 12.31 0.53
N VAL A 129 5.24 12.15 1.20
CA VAL A 129 3.93 12.55 0.66
C VAL A 129 3.44 13.82 1.32
N ASN A 130 3.24 14.89 0.55
CA ASN A 130 2.68 16.15 1.04
C ASN A 130 1.15 16.08 1.14
N VAL A 131 0.64 15.95 2.36
CA VAL A 131 -0.80 15.85 2.65
C VAL A 131 -1.44 17.19 3.05
N LYS A 132 -0.64 18.27 3.14
CA LYS A 132 -1.16 19.60 3.48
C LYS A 132 -2.26 20.04 2.51
N GLY A 133 -3.44 20.33 3.06
CA GLY A 133 -4.58 20.78 2.27
C GLY A 133 -5.05 19.75 1.23
N ALA A 134 -4.76 18.45 1.43
CA ALA A 134 -5.24 17.39 0.57
C ALA A 134 -6.71 17.02 0.83
N GLY A 135 -7.29 17.43 1.96
CA GLY A 135 -8.72 17.19 2.26
C GLY A 135 -9.09 15.71 2.31
N GLY A 136 -8.16 14.84 2.74
CA GLY A 136 -8.37 13.39 2.78
C GLY A 136 -8.29 12.68 1.42
N GLN A 137 -7.89 13.39 0.36
CA GLN A 137 -7.66 12.77 -0.95
C GLN A 137 -6.54 11.73 -0.88
N THR A 138 -6.77 10.61 -1.57
CA THR A 138 -5.74 9.59 -1.81
C THR A 138 -4.76 10.09 -2.85
N VAL A 139 -3.47 9.94 -2.56
CA VAL A 139 -2.40 10.04 -3.55
C VAL A 139 -2.02 8.65 -4.04
N HIS A 140 -1.61 8.58 -5.29
CA HIS A 140 -1.24 7.34 -5.96
C HIS A 140 0.23 7.34 -6.39
N ALA A 141 0.85 6.17 -6.33
CA ALA A 141 2.15 5.91 -6.91
C ALA A 141 2.19 4.49 -7.48
N ARG A 142 2.94 4.29 -8.57
CA ARG A 142 3.11 2.99 -9.20
C ARG A 142 4.56 2.78 -9.59
N PHE A 143 5.05 1.57 -9.32
CA PHE A 143 6.42 1.16 -9.54
C PHE A 143 6.48 -0.12 -10.35
N PHE A 144 7.56 -0.29 -11.11
CA PHE A 144 7.93 -1.56 -11.70
C PHE A 144 8.94 -2.25 -10.79
N VAL A 145 8.67 -3.49 -10.38
CA VAL A 145 9.51 -4.28 -9.46
C VAL A 145 10.20 -5.45 -10.16
N GLY A 146 9.91 -5.69 -11.44
CA GLY A 146 10.56 -6.71 -12.25
C GLY A 146 11.96 -6.32 -12.75
N PRO A 147 12.67 -7.26 -13.41
CA PRO A 147 13.98 -6.99 -13.99
C PRO A 147 13.86 -6.00 -15.17
N VAL A 148 14.74 -4.99 -15.19
CA VAL A 148 14.85 -4.07 -16.34
C VAL A 148 15.68 -4.73 -17.42
N GLN A 149 15.17 -4.77 -18.65
CA GLN A 149 15.96 -5.12 -19.83
C GLN A 149 16.36 -3.85 -20.57
N THR A 150 17.67 -3.65 -20.75
CA THR A 150 18.19 -2.56 -21.57
C THR A 150 18.31 -3.03 -23.01
N LEU A 151 17.50 -2.47 -23.91
CA LEU A 151 17.66 -2.70 -25.34
C LEU A 151 18.61 -1.65 -25.92
N THR A 152 19.83 -2.05 -26.23
CA THR A 152 20.77 -1.21 -26.98
C THR A 152 20.43 -1.32 -28.46
N LEU A 153 19.83 -0.28 -29.03
CA LEU A 153 19.64 -0.18 -30.48
C LEU A 153 20.94 0.32 -31.11
N SER A 154 21.49 -0.45 -32.05
CA SER A 154 22.57 0.04 -32.90
C SER A 154 22.01 1.07 -33.89
N PRO A 155 22.70 2.19 -34.13
CA PRO A 155 22.27 3.16 -35.15
C PRO A 155 22.19 2.46 -36.52
N VAL A 156 21.04 2.58 -37.18
CA VAL A 156 20.89 2.21 -38.60
C VAL A 156 21.31 3.44 -39.40
N ALA A 157 22.34 3.31 -40.25
CA ALA A 157 22.70 4.37 -41.16
C ALA A 157 21.58 4.54 -42.19
N ASP A 158 21.01 5.74 -42.28
CA ASP A 158 20.12 6.09 -43.38
C ASP A 158 20.95 6.07 -44.67
N ALA A 159 20.67 5.11 -45.55
CA ALA A 159 21.25 5.09 -46.88
C ALA A 159 20.68 6.28 -47.67
N TYR A 160 21.43 7.38 -47.72
CA TYR A 160 21.20 8.48 -48.62
C TYR A 160 21.49 8.00 -50.06
N VAL A 161 20.48 8.05 -50.94
CA VAL A 161 20.62 7.87 -52.40
C VAL A 161 20.49 9.23 -53.08
#